data_AF-A0A7K2NTG8-F1
#
_entry.id   AF-A0A7K2NTG8-F1
#
_cell.length_a   1.000
_cell.length_b   1.000
_cell.length_c   1.000
_cell.angle_alpha   90.00
_cell.angle_beta   90.00
_cell.angle_gamma   90.00
#
_symmetry.space_group_name_H-M   'P 1'
#
loop_
_entity.id
_entity.type
_entity.pdbx_description
1 polymer ?
#
loop_
_entity_poly.entity_id
_entity_poly.type
_entity_poly.pdbx_seq_one_letter_code
_entity_poly.pdbx_strand_id
1 'polypeptide(L)'
;MTWVKPSFLWMMYRCGWAAKEGQETVLAVEIGREGFEWALRRACLSSYQPGVHADRAAWQRGLKRSPARVQWDPERDLRLQPLPYRSLQLGLAGEAARRYADEWTVAIRDVTPLAHEVHALVRDGDLGAARRLLPREQPYPAAGELLGNLRS
;
A
#
# COMPACT_ATOMS: atom_id res chain seq x y z
N MET A 1 -1.23 14.26 -3.39
CA MET A 1 -1.45 12.82 -3.67
C MET A 1 -1.19 12.08 -2.37
N THR A 2 -2.06 11.12 -2.03
CA THR A 2 -1.98 10.32 -0.81
C THR A 2 -1.62 8.90 -1.19
N TRP A 3 -0.64 8.28 -0.53
CA TRP A 3 -0.25 6.90 -0.80
C TRP A 3 -0.70 6.00 0.34
N VAL A 4 -1.34 4.89 0.00
CA VAL A 4 -1.82 3.87 0.95
C VAL A 4 -1.14 2.54 0.62
N LYS A 5 -0.59 1.89 1.65
CA LYS A 5 0.06 0.59 1.54
C LYS A 5 -0.69 -0.42 2.41
N PRO A 6 -1.26 -1.49 1.82
CA PRO A 6 -1.89 -2.56 2.59
C PRO A 6 -0.93 -3.45 3.39
N SER A 7 0.39 -3.33 3.18
CA SER A 7 1.41 -4.13 3.86
C SER A 7 1.95 -3.42 5.09
N PHE A 8 1.90 -4.12 6.23
CA PHE A 8 2.39 -3.62 7.51
C PHE A 8 3.91 -3.48 7.52
N LEU A 9 4.65 -4.51 7.11
CA LEU A 9 6.11 -4.50 7.17
C LEU A 9 6.74 -3.52 6.18
N TRP A 10 6.09 -3.27 5.05
CA TRP A 10 6.51 -2.17 4.18
C TRP A 10 6.33 -0.82 4.86
N MET A 11 5.22 -0.60 5.57
CA MET A 11 5.03 0.62 6.36
C MET A 11 6.11 0.76 7.42
N MET A 12 6.48 -0.32 8.11
CA MET A 12 7.58 -0.32 9.09
C MET A 12 8.93 0.02 8.46
N TYR A 13 9.22 -0.47 7.26
CA TYR A 13 10.40 -0.04 6.50
C TYR A 13 10.38 1.45 6.18
N ARG A 14 9.22 1.97 5.76
CA ARG A 14 9.04 3.38 5.38
C ARG A 14 9.22 4.32 6.56
N CYS A 15 8.53 4.06 7.68
CA CYS A 15 8.58 4.89 8.88
C CYS A 15 9.71 4.53 9.86
N GLY A 16 10.47 3.46 9.60
CA GLY A 16 11.51 2.98 10.50
C GLY A 16 10.93 2.56 11.85
N TRP A 17 9.88 1.74 11.84
CA TRP A 17 9.16 1.31 13.06
C TRP A 17 8.65 2.49 13.90
N ALA A 18 8.13 3.53 13.24
CA ALA A 18 7.65 4.77 13.86
C ALA A 18 8.73 5.60 14.59
N ALA A 19 10.01 5.41 14.23
CA ALA A 19 11.12 6.15 14.84
C ALA A 19 11.70 7.27 13.96
N LYS A 20 11.30 7.38 12.69
CA LYS A 20 11.77 8.47 11.81
C LYS A 20 11.00 9.75 12.06
N GLU A 21 11.72 10.87 12.04
CA GLU A 21 11.13 12.21 12.15
C GLU A 21 10.00 12.43 11.13
N GLY A 22 8.86 12.92 11.60
CA GLY A 22 7.65 13.16 10.82
C GLY A 22 6.88 11.89 10.40
N GLN A 23 7.20 10.74 10.97
CA GLN A 23 6.56 9.44 10.72
C GLN A 23 6.41 8.59 12.00
N GLU A 24 6.18 9.24 13.13
CA GLU A 24 6.11 8.64 14.46
C GLU A 24 4.75 8.00 14.77
N THR A 25 3.77 8.18 13.88
CA THR A 25 2.43 7.60 14.02
C THR A 25 2.13 6.66 12.86
N VAL A 26 1.66 5.46 13.19
CA VAL A 26 1.23 4.45 12.22
C VAL A 26 -0.26 4.21 12.39
N LEU A 27 -1.01 4.48 11.32
CA LEU A 27 -2.46 4.31 11.31
C LEU A 27 -2.85 3.13 10.42
N ALA A 28 -3.63 2.20 10.97
CA ALA A 28 -4.36 1.22 10.19
C ALA A 28 -5.71 1.83 9.77
N VAL A 29 -5.86 2.10 8.48
CA VAL A 29 -7.10 2.62 7.90
C VAL A 29 -7.89 1.49 7.28
N GLU A 30 -9.13 1.34 7.71
CA GLU A 30 -10.10 0.41 7.14
C GLU A 30 -10.95 1.16 6.11
N ILE A 31 -11.03 0.63 4.89
CA ILE A 31 -11.83 1.22 3.82
C ILE A 31 -12.81 0.23 3.24
N GLY A 32 -13.96 0.73 2.78
CA GLY A 32 -14.96 -0.05 2.07
C GLY A 32 -14.38 -0.70 0.82
N ARG A 33 -14.69 -1.99 0.61
CA ARG A 33 -14.25 -2.77 -0.56
C ARG A 33 -14.61 -2.08 -1.88
N GLU A 34 -15.82 -1.55 -1.98
CA GLU A 34 -16.31 -0.88 -3.18
C GLU A 34 -15.46 0.34 -3.56
N GLY A 35 -15.04 1.13 -2.55
CA GLY A 35 -14.15 2.27 -2.74
C GLY A 35 -12.75 1.86 -3.22
N PHE A 36 -12.20 0.81 -2.61
CA PHE A 36 -10.91 0.25 -3.05
C PHE A 36 -10.96 -0.23 -4.51
N GLU A 37 -11.98 -1.01 -4.87
CA GLU A 37 -12.13 -1.48 -6.25
C GLU A 37 -12.44 -0.35 -7.24
N TRP A 38 -13.22 0.67 -6.83
CA TRP A 38 -13.46 1.86 -7.63
C TRP A 38 -12.14 2.55 -8.00
N ALA A 39 -11.22 2.65 -7.03
CA ALA A 39 -9.89 3.23 -7.24
C ALA A 39 -9.06 2.37 -8.18
N LEU A 40 -9.04 1.04 -8.00
CA LEU A 40 -8.31 0.13 -8.90
C LEU A 40 -8.83 0.21 -10.35
N ARG A 41 -10.15 0.21 -10.57
CA ARG A 41 -10.75 0.36 -11.92
C ARG A 41 -10.35 1.67 -12.62
N ARG A 42 -9.93 2.68 -11.87
CA ARG A 42 -9.57 4.03 -12.36
C ARG A 42 -8.10 4.34 -12.17
N ALA A 43 -7.29 3.34 -11.83
CA ALA A 43 -5.87 3.52 -11.65
C ALA A 43 -5.13 3.39 -12.98
N CYS A 44 -3.97 4.04 -13.04
CA CYS A 44 -2.93 3.73 -14.01
C CYS A 44 -1.64 3.33 -13.28
N LEU A 45 -0.68 2.73 -13.99
CA LEU A 45 0.64 2.47 -13.41
C LEU A 45 1.39 3.78 -13.14
N SER A 46 2.08 3.86 -12.00
CA SER A 46 2.89 5.02 -11.59
C SER A 46 4.16 5.19 -12.42
N SER A 47 4.53 4.17 -13.20
CA SER A 47 5.70 4.13 -14.07
C SER A 47 5.32 3.63 -15.47
N TYR A 48 6.07 4.08 -16.47
CA TYR A 48 5.94 3.55 -17.82
C TYR A 48 6.41 2.10 -17.86
N GLN A 49 5.50 1.21 -18.26
CA GLN A 49 5.77 -0.20 -18.54
C GLN A 49 5.62 -0.49 -20.05
N PRO A 50 6.69 -0.92 -20.73
CA PRO A 50 6.61 -1.46 -22.09
C PRO A 50 5.63 -2.64 -22.15
N GLY A 51 4.85 -2.75 -23.22
CA GLY A 51 3.85 -3.83 -23.39
C GLY A 51 2.52 -3.59 -22.68
N VAL A 52 2.48 -2.76 -21.63
CA VAL A 52 1.23 -2.30 -21.00
C VAL A 52 0.74 -0.98 -21.60
N HIS A 53 1.67 -0.04 -21.81
CA HIS A 53 1.35 1.25 -22.41
C HIS A 53 1.77 1.28 -23.88
N ALA A 54 0.95 1.90 -24.73
CA ALA A 54 1.27 2.10 -26.15
C ALA A 54 2.56 2.92 -26.34
N ASP A 55 2.70 4.03 -25.60
CA ASP A 55 3.89 4.87 -25.62
C ASP A 55 3.98 5.73 -24.34
N ARG A 56 5.11 6.43 -24.16
CA ARG A 56 5.34 7.30 -22.99
C ARG A 56 4.37 8.48 -22.91
N ALA A 57 3.93 9.03 -24.04
CA ALA A 57 3.01 10.16 -24.07
C ALA A 57 1.58 9.73 -23.66
N ALA A 58 1.13 8.56 -24.10
CA ALA A 58 -0.11 7.93 -23.69
C ALA A 58 -0.12 7.65 -22.19
N TRP A 59 0.97 7.08 -21.65
CA TRP A 59 1.15 6.90 -20.21
C TRP A 59 1.09 8.24 -19.46
N GLN A 60 1.81 9.27 -19.89
CA GLN A 60 1.78 10.60 -19.25
C GLN A 60 0.38 11.24 -19.27
N ARG A 61 -0.38 11.08 -20.37
CA ARG A 61 -1.78 11.53 -20.44
C ARG A 61 -2.65 10.75 -19.43
N GLY A 62 -2.49 9.44 -19.35
CA GLY A 62 -3.15 8.59 -18.36
C GLY A 62 -2.83 9.01 -16.93
N LEU A 63 -1.55 9.25 -16.63
CA LEU A 63 -1.05 9.66 -15.32
C LEU A 63 -1.65 10.99 -14.83
N LYS A 64 -1.94 11.91 -15.76
CA LYS A 64 -2.58 13.21 -15.46
C LYS A 64 -4.09 13.09 -15.25
N ARG A 65 -4.76 12.16 -15.94
CA ARG A 65 -6.22 11.99 -15.90
C ARG A 65 -6.69 11.01 -14.82
N SER A 66 -5.86 10.05 -14.46
CA SER A 66 -6.25 8.98 -13.53
C SER A 66 -6.30 9.51 -12.10
N PRO A 67 -7.43 9.35 -11.39
CA PRO A 67 -7.53 9.77 -9.99
C PRO A 67 -6.79 8.82 -9.05
N ALA A 68 -6.40 7.63 -9.53
CA ALA A 68 -5.61 6.67 -8.78
C ALA A 68 -4.37 6.22 -9.56
N ARG A 69 -3.36 5.74 -8.83
CA ARG A 69 -2.12 5.19 -9.37
C ARG A 69 -1.75 3.91 -8.65
N VAL A 70 -1.21 2.93 -9.36
CA VAL A 70 -0.66 1.71 -8.77
C VAL A 70 0.85 1.68 -8.95
N GLN A 71 1.54 1.36 -7.86
CA GLN A 71 2.94 1.00 -7.85
C GLN A 71 3.10 -0.38 -7.23
N TRP A 72 4.02 -1.18 -7.76
CA TRP A 72 4.36 -2.50 -7.22
C TRP A 72 5.69 -2.41 -6.48
N ASP A 73 5.62 -2.29 -5.16
CA ASP A 73 6.81 -2.24 -4.32
C ASP A 73 7.22 -3.64 -3.87
N PRO A 74 8.53 -3.92 -3.69
CA PRO A 74 8.94 -5.20 -3.13
C PRO A 74 8.43 -5.31 -1.68
N GLU A 75 7.92 -6.47 -1.33
CA GLU A 75 7.47 -6.75 0.04
C GLU A 75 8.67 -6.79 1.01
N ARG A 76 8.40 -6.78 2.32
CA ARG A 76 9.41 -6.77 3.36
C ARG A 76 9.25 -7.92 4.34
N ASP A 77 10.37 -8.47 4.80
CA ASP A 77 10.38 -9.41 5.92
C ASP A 77 10.48 -8.68 7.29
N LEU A 78 10.52 -9.42 8.39
CA LEU A 78 10.62 -8.86 9.75
C LEU A 78 11.92 -8.09 9.99
N ARG A 79 12.98 -8.37 9.20
CA ARG A 79 14.25 -7.65 9.22
C ARG A 79 14.29 -6.53 8.19
N LEU A 80 13.13 -6.19 7.62
CA LEU A 80 12.92 -5.18 6.58
C LEU A 80 13.77 -5.42 5.32
N GLN A 81 14.16 -6.66 5.05
CA GLN A 81 14.81 -7.05 3.80
C GLN A 81 13.78 -7.22 2.68
N PRO A 82 14.13 -6.90 1.42
CA PRO A 82 13.22 -7.08 0.30
C PRO A 82 12.95 -8.56 0.03
N LEU A 83 11.68 -8.89 -0.19
CA LEU A 83 11.23 -10.22 -0.61
C LEU A 83 11.15 -10.32 -2.14
N PRO A 84 11.16 -11.54 -2.72
CA PRO A 84 11.20 -11.74 -4.18
C PRO A 84 9.86 -11.47 -4.89
N TYR A 85 8.84 -11.03 -4.15
CA TYR A 85 7.54 -10.67 -4.70
C TYR A 85 7.18 -9.22 -4.33
N ARG A 86 6.26 -8.66 -5.11
CA ARG A 86 5.81 -7.29 -4.96
C ARG A 86 4.35 -7.24 -4.52
N SER A 87 3.99 -6.18 -3.83
CA SER A 87 2.62 -5.91 -3.43
C SER A 87 2.24 -4.47 -3.77
N LEU A 88 0.94 -4.25 -3.92
CA LEU A 88 0.39 -2.99 -4.39
C LEU A 88 0.66 -1.85 -3.39
N GLN A 89 0.94 -0.67 -3.93
CA GLN A 89 0.84 0.62 -3.27
C GLN A 89 -0.12 1.49 -4.09
N LEU A 90 -1.14 2.04 -3.43
CA LEU A 90 -2.21 2.81 -4.07
C LEU A 90 -1.98 4.31 -3.86
N GLY A 91 -1.76 5.04 -4.93
CA GLY A 91 -1.72 6.49 -4.94
C GLY A 91 -3.11 7.05 -5.26
N LEU A 92 -3.60 8.00 -4.46
CA LEU A 92 -4.92 8.63 -4.59
C LEU A 92 -4.76 10.13 -4.79
N ALA A 93 -5.46 10.70 -5.77
CA ALA A 93 -5.47 12.12 -6.06
C ALA A 93 -6.84 12.62 -6.51
N GLY A 94 -7.03 13.94 -6.42
CA GLY A 94 -8.27 14.61 -6.79
C GLY A 94 -9.46 13.97 -6.10
N GLU A 95 -10.44 13.56 -6.91
CA GLU A 95 -11.67 12.90 -6.45
C GLU A 95 -11.39 11.67 -5.58
N ALA A 96 -10.42 10.83 -5.93
CA ALA A 96 -10.16 9.60 -5.17
C ALA A 96 -9.65 9.91 -3.75
N ALA A 97 -8.85 10.97 -3.58
CA ALA A 97 -8.37 11.38 -2.27
C ALA A 97 -9.50 11.92 -1.39
N ARG A 98 -10.41 12.71 -1.98
CA ARG A 98 -11.62 13.21 -1.29
C ARG A 98 -12.53 12.07 -0.86
N ARG A 99 -12.89 11.18 -1.81
CA ARG A 99 -13.73 10.01 -1.52
C ARG A 99 -13.10 9.08 -0.49
N TYR A 100 -11.79 8.88 -0.54
CA TYR A 100 -11.09 8.08 0.47
C TYR A 100 -11.29 8.63 1.88
N ALA A 101 -11.16 9.94 2.06
CA ALA A 101 -11.31 10.59 3.36
C ALA A 101 -12.77 10.64 3.81
N ASP A 102 -13.69 11.03 2.93
CA ASP A 102 -15.06 11.42 3.29
C ASP A 102 -16.08 10.28 3.14
N GLU A 103 -15.81 9.32 2.24
CA GLU A 103 -16.81 8.32 1.80
C GLU A 103 -16.36 6.88 2.06
N TRP A 104 -15.09 6.54 1.86
CA TRP A 104 -14.62 5.15 1.91
C TRP A 104 -14.06 4.72 3.26
N THR A 105 -13.57 5.65 4.08
CA THR A 105 -12.98 5.34 5.38
C THR A 105 -14.05 4.88 6.36
N VAL A 106 -13.91 3.64 6.83
CA VAL A 106 -14.80 3.00 7.81
C VAL A 106 -14.26 3.18 9.22
N ALA A 107 -12.95 3.01 9.41
CA ALA A 107 -12.31 3.14 10.70
C ALA A 107 -10.84 3.55 10.58
N ILE A 108 -10.33 4.22 11.60
CA ILE A 108 -8.91 4.52 11.77
C ILE A 108 -8.49 4.00 13.14
N ARG A 109 -7.43 3.18 13.17
CA ARG A 109 -6.84 2.66 14.40
C ARG A 109 -5.39 3.09 14.48
N ASP A 110 -5.00 3.66 15.61
CA ASP A 110 -3.59 3.85 15.92
C ASP A 110 -2.95 2.50 16.24
N VAL A 111 -2.01 2.07 15.40
CA VAL A 111 -1.25 0.83 15.56
C VAL A 111 0.23 1.12 15.84
N THR A 112 0.56 2.34 16.25
CA THR A 112 1.90 2.71 16.73
C THR A 112 2.35 1.82 17.90
N PRO A 113 1.51 1.49 18.91
CA PRO A 113 1.91 0.55 19.96
C PRO A 113 2.29 -0.83 19.41
N LEU A 114 1.53 -1.35 18.44
CA LEU A 114 1.83 -2.62 17.78
C LEU A 114 3.15 -2.55 17.02
N ALA A 115 3.43 -1.44 16.31
CA ALA A 115 4.70 -1.23 15.64
C ALA A 115 5.89 -1.31 16.61
N HIS A 116 5.78 -0.64 17.76
CA HIS A 116 6.82 -0.68 18.78
C HIS A 116 6.98 -2.08 19.40
N GLU A 117 5.89 -2.78 19.69
CA GLU A 117 5.91 -4.13 20.27
C GLU A 117 6.60 -5.13 19.33
N VAL A 118 6.20 -5.14 18.05
CA VAL A 118 6.83 -6.01 17.04
C VAL A 118 8.31 -5.65 16.87
N HIS A 119 8.64 -4.35 16.86
CA HIS A 119 10.04 -3.92 16.73
C HIS A 119 10.90 -4.38 17.92
N ALA A 120 10.38 -4.31 19.16
CA ALA A 120 11.08 -4.79 20.34
C ALA A 120 11.41 -6.29 20.22
N LEU A 121 10.43 -7.11 19.86
CA LEU A 121 10.64 -8.55 19.64
C LEU A 121 11.66 -8.85 18.53
N VAL A 122 11.63 -8.07 17.43
CA VAL A 122 12.62 -8.21 16.35
C VAL A 122 14.03 -7.86 16.85
N ARG A 123 14.18 -6.82 17.67
CA ARG A 123 15.46 -6.42 18.27
C ARG A 123 16.00 -7.46 19.25
N ASP A 124 15.10 -8.10 20.01
CA ASP A 124 15.44 -9.16 20.96
C ASP A 124 15.68 -10.52 20.28
N GLY A 125 15.44 -10.61 18.97
CA GLY A 125 15.66 -11.81 18.17
C GLY A 125 14.51 -12.82 18.22
N ASP A 126 13.43 -12.56 18.94
CA ASP A 126 12.22 -13.40 18.98
C ASP A 126 11.32 -13.15 17.77
N LEU A 127 11.80 -13.59 16.61
CA LEU A 127 11.05 -13.49 15.35
C LEU A 127 9.77 -14.33 15.35
N GLY A 128 9.69 -15.36 16.19
CA GLY A 128 8.51 -16.21 16.31
C GLY A 128 7.36 -15.46 16.98
N ALA A 129 7.62 -14.77 18.08
CA ALA A 129 6.64 -13.89 18.72
C ALA A 129 6.28 -12.71 17.83
N ALA A 130 7.27 -12.04 17.22
CA ALA A 130 7.03 -10.92 16.30
C ALA A 130 6.09 -11.33 15.15
N ARG A 131 6.27 -12.53 14.57
CA ARG A 131 5.42 -13.07 13.51
C ARG A 131 3.96 -13.23 13.93
N ARG A 132 3.71 -13.69 15.17
CA ARG A 132 2.36 -13.94 15.68
C ARG A 132 1.55 -12.65 15.88
N LEU A 133 2.23 -11.53 16.10
CA LEU A 133 1.60 -10.22 16.25
C LEU A 133 1.32 -9.51 14.93
N LEU A 134 1.93 -9.95 13.82
CA LEU A 134 1.70 -9.30 12.53
C LEU A 134 0.23 -9.37 12.11
N PRO A 135 -0.32 -8.29 11.52
CA PRO A 135 -1.60 -8.35 10.86
C PRO A 135 -1.64 -9.47 9.82
N ARG A 136 -2.79 -10.15 9.72
CA ARG A 136 -2.98 -11.20 8.72
C ARG A 136 -3.14 -10.58 7.34
N GLU A 137 -2.14 -10.78 6.49
CA GLU A 137 -2.16 -10.38 5.09
C GLU A 137 -2.53 -11.58 4.21
N GLN A 138 -3.44 -11.37 3.26
CA GLN A 138 -3.88 -12.41 2.32
C GLN A 138 -3.95 -11.83 0.91
N PRO A 139 -3.71 -12.64 -0.14
CA PRO A 139 -3.95 -12.21 -1.51
C PRO A 139 -5.36 -11.69 -1.68
N TYR A 140 -5.48 -10.47 -2.20
CA TYR A 140 -6.79 -9.87 -2.42
C TYR A 140 -7.51 -10.58 -3.58
N PRO A 141 -8.76 -11.04 -3.41
CA PRO A 141 -9.50 -11.79 -4.42
C PRO A 141 -10.05 -10.86 -5.50
N ALA A 142 -9.16 -10.26 -6.29
CA ALA A 142 -9.53 -9.42 -7.43
C ALA A 142 -10.01 -10.27 -8.60
N ALA A 143 -11.14 -9.90 -9.20
CA ALA A 143 -11.52 -10.41 -10.52
C ALA A 143 -10.41 -10.08 -11.54
N GLY A 144 -10.15 -10.97 -12.50
CA GLY A 144 -9.06 -10.81 -13.47
C GLY A 144 -9.08 -9.48 -14.21
N GLU A 145 -10.27 -8.99 -14.56
CA GLU A 145 -10.48 -7.70 -15.24
C GLU A 145 -10.06 -6.49 -14.39
N LEU A 146 -10.17 -6.58 -13.06
CA LEU A 146 -9.88 -5.48 -12.15
C LEU A 146 -8.40 -5.06 -12.19
N LEU A 147 -7.50 -6.00 -12.51
CA LEU A 147 -6.06 -5.79 -12.50
C LEU A 147 -5.44 -5.81 -13.91
N GLY A 148 -6.24 -5.96 -14.98
CA GLY A 148 -5.74 -6.22 -16.33
C GLY A 148 -4.67 -5.22 -16.80
N ASN A 149 -4.92 -3.93 -16.61
CA ASN A 149 -4.01 -2.85 -17.03
C ASN A 149 -2.99 -2.45 -15.95
N LEU A 150 -2.97 -3.19 -14.84
CA LEU A 150 -2.18 -2.88 -13.65
C LEU A 150 -1.14 -3.95 -13.34
N ARG A 151 -1.03 -5.01 -14.14
CA ARG A 151 0.04 -6.01 -14.00
C ARG A 151 1.28 -5.54 -14.77
N SER A 152 2.43 -5.60 -14.10
CA SER A 152 3.76 -5.31 -14.67
C SER A 152 4.62 -6.55 -14.66
#